data_AF-A0A839Q5T1-F1
#
_entry.id   AF-A0A839Q5T1-F1
#
_cell.length_a   1.000
_cell.length_b   1.000
_cell.length_c   1.000
_cell.angle_alpha   90.00
_cell.angle_beta   90.00
_cell.angle_gamma   90.00
#
_symmetry.space_group_name_H-M   'P 1'
#
loop_
_entity.id
_entity.type
_entity.pdbx_description
1 polymer ?
#
loop_
_entity_poly.entity_id
_entity_poly.type
_entity_poly.pdbx_seq_one_letter_code
_entity_poly.pdbx_strand_id
1 'polypeptide(L)'
;MGAVDAVPRSRRQSLDLFCQYVVANGAPIVVADARRDPLFASQASVRQGRITSYLGVPLTDHWGHAVGALFVYDPGPRMWGSGHVQILGDLAEVASTRIFESTYEPHR
;
A
#
# COMPACT_ATOMS: atom_id res chain seq x y z
N MET A 1 36.81 19.55 14.00
CA MET A 1 36.43 19.20 12.61
C MET A 1 35.81 17.80 12.66
N GLY A 2 34.60 17.67 13.21
CA GLY A 2 33.89 16.39 13.34
C GLY A 2 32.77 16.37 12.31
N ALA A 3 32.82 15.40 11.40
CA ALA A 3 31.76 15.19 10.43
C ALA A 3 30.45 14.99 11.19
N VAL A 4 29.49 15.88 10.94
CA VAL A 4 28.13 15.67 11.39
C VAL A 4 27.67 14.38 10.74
N ASP A 5 27.27 13.39 11.55
CA ASP A 5 26.60 12.19 11.05
C ASP A 5 25.34 12.66 10.35
N ALA A 6 25.44 12.79 9.03
CA ALA A 6 24.31 13.11 8.19
C ALA A 6 23.39 11.90 8.23
N VAL A 7 22.37 11.96 9.08
CA VAL A 7 21.18 11.10 9.00
C VAL A 7 20.85 10.99 7.51
N PRO A 8 20.86 9.77 6.92
CA PRO A 8 20.51 9.61 5.52
C PRO A 8 19.17 10.30 5.34
N ARG A 9 19.15 11.36 4.52
CA ARG A 9 17.89 12.02 4.16
C ARG A 9 17.02 10.89 3.63
N SER A 10 16.04 10.47 4.42
CA SER A 10 15.05 9.52 3.98
C SER A 10 14.52 10.16 2.71
N ARG A 11 14.85 9.55 1.57
CA ARG A 11 14.19 9.87 0.32
C ARG A 11 12.74 9.91 0.74
N ARG A 12 12.04 11.03 0.52
CA ARG A 12 10.58 10.98 0.43
C ARG A 12 10.35 9.90 -0.62
N GLN A 13 10.18 8.66 -0.16
CA GLN A 13 9.59 7.60 -0.94
C GLN A 13 8.22 8.20 -1.12
N SER A 14 8.07 8.94 -2.23
CA SER A 14 6.78 9.38 -2.71
C SER A 14 5.89 8.18 -2.48
N LEU A 15 4.92 8.29 -1.58
CA LEU A 15 3.99 7.21 -1.26
C LEU A 15 3.72 6.50 -2.57
N ASP A 16 4.10 5.22 -2.69
CA ASP A 16 4.11 4.59 -4.01
C ASP A 16 2.71 4.80 -4.60
N LEU A 17 2.64 5.29 -5.85
CA LEU A 17 1.41 5.85 -6.43
C LEU A 17 0.26 4.84 -6.29
N PHE A 18 0.57 3.55 -6.36
CA PHE A 18 -0.36 2.45 -6.08
C PHE A 18 -1.10 2.59 -4.73
N CYS A 19 -0.38 2.79 -3.62
CA CYS A 19 -0.99 2.95 -2.30
C CYS A 19 -1.86 4.21 -2.22
N GLN A 20 -1.44 5.29 -2.88
CA GLN A 20 -2.25 6.51 -2.94
C GLN A 20 -3.59 6.25 -3.64
N TYR A 21 -3.60 5.49 -4.73
CA TYR A 21 -4.85 5.14 -5.43
C TYR A 21 -5.75 4.24 -4.60
N VAL A 22 -5.20 3.28 -3.85
CA VAL A 22 -6.00 2.45 -2.93
C VAL A 22 -6.70 3.32 -1.90
N VAL A 23 -5.97 4.25 -1.28
CA VAL A 23 -6.51 5.17 -0.26
C VAL A 23 -7.52 6.14 -0.87
N ALA A 24 -7.17 6.79 -1.98
CA ALA A 24 -8.02 7.80 -2.62
C ALA A 24 -9.34 7.21 -3.13
N ASN A 25 -9.32 5.97 -3.63
CA ASN A 25 -10.52 5.31 -4.13
C ASN A 25 -11.30 4.56 -3.03
N GLY A 26 -10.67 4.29 -1.87
CA GLY A 26 -11.25 3.43 -0.84
C GLY A 26 -11.55 2.01 -1.33
N ALA A 27 -10.82 1.53 -2.33
CA ALA A 27 -11.15 0.29 -3.04
C ALA A 27 -9.88 -0.48 -3.44
N PRO A 28 -9.98 -1.82 -3.64
CA PRO A 28 -8.86 -2.61 -4.13
C PRO A 28 -8.30 -2.11 -5.46
N ILE A 29 -6.97 -2.09 -5.59
CA ILE A 29 -6.26 -1.83 -6.83
C ILE A 29 -5.53 -3.11 -7.24
N VAL A 30 -5.86 -3.59 -8.43
CA VAL A 30 -5.37 -4.85 -8.99
C VAL A 30 -4.63 -4.58 -10.28
N VAL A 31 -3.33 -4.82 -10.29
CA VAL A 31 -2.46 -4.59 -11.45
C VAL A 31 -1.67 -5.85 -11.76
N ALA A 32 -1.97 -6.48 -12.89
CA ALA A 32 -1.28 -7.68 -13.33
C ALA A 32 0.10 -7.38 -13.95
N ASP A 33 0.21 -6.24 -14.67
CA ASP A 33 1.45 -5.76 -15.27
C ASP A 33 1.44 -4.23 -15.40
N ALA A 34 2.07 -3.54 -14.45
CA ALA A 34 2.14 -2.10 -14.33
C ALA A 34 2.88 -1.42 -15.49
N ARG A 35 3.71 -2.15 -16.25
CA ARG A 35 4.40 -1.61 -17.43
C ARG A 35 3.42 -1.30 -18.56
N ARG A 36 2.24 -1.93 -18.53
CA ARG A 36 1.15 -1.77 -19.52
C ARG A 36 0.08 -0.81 -19.04
N ASP A 37 0.17 -0.34 -17.80
CA ASP A 37 -0.80 0.57 -17.20
C ASP A 37 -0.34 2.03 -17.39
N PRO A 38 -1.11 2.89 -18.08
CA PRO A 38 -0.71 4.29 -18.32
C PRO A 38 -0.45 5.10 -17.05
N LEU A 39 -1.10 4.78 -15.94
CA LEU A 39 -0.96 5.49 -14.67
C LEU A 39 0.34 5.10 -13.95
N PHE A 40 0.76 3.83 -14.09
CA PHE A 40 1.86 3.27 -13.32
C PHE A 40 3.15 3.06 -14.14
N ALA A 41 3.09 2.93 -15.47
CA ALA A 41 4.24 2.59 -16.31
C ALA A 41 5.42 3.58 -16.21
N SER A 42 5.13 4.85 -15.92
CA SER A 42 6.14 5.90 -15.76
C SER A 42 6.81 5.91 -14.37
N GLN A 43 6.26 5.18 -13.39
CA GLN A 43 6.76 5.15 -12.03
C GLN A 43 8.17 4.57 -11.96
N ALA A 44 9.02 5.15 -11.12
CA ALA A 44 10.40 4.71 -10.97
C ALA A 44 10.50 3.25 -10.48
N SER A 45 9.60 2.81 -9.60
CA SER A 45 9.50 1.43 -9.12
C SER A 45 9.20 0.45 -10.26
N VAL A 46 8.35 0.84 -11.21
CA VAL A 46 8.01 0.05 -12.40
C VAL A 46 9.16 0.05 -13.42
N ARG A 47 9.72 1.23 -13.75
CA ARG A 47 10.83 1.36 -14.71
C ARG A 47 12.12 0.67 -14.25
N GLN A 48 12.34 0.58 -12.93
CA GLN A 48 13.47 -0.13 -12.34
C GLN A 48 13.20 -1.64 -12.16
N GLY A 49 12.03 -2.13 -12.59
CA GLY A 49 11.66 -3.55 -12.51
C GLY A 49 11.43 -4.04 -11.08
N ARG A 50 11.19 -3.15 -10.12
CA ARG A 50 10.93 -3.53 -8.71
C ARG A 50 9.49 -3.94 -8.47
N ILE A 51 8.56 -3.28 -9.17
CA ILE A 51 7.13 -3.56 -9.09
C ILE A 51 6.61 -3.72 -10.52
N THR A 52 6.17 -4.92 -10.87
CA THR A 52 5.50 -5.22 -12.13
C THR A 52 4.05 -5.63 -11.86
N SER A 53 3.80 -6.47 -10.86
CA SER A 53 2.44 -6.76 -10.41
C SER A 53 2.21 -6.20 -9.01
N TYR A 54 0.97 -5.77 -8.76
CA TYR A 54 0.55 -5.18 -7.49
C TYR A 54 -0.89 -5.58 -7.20
N LEU A 55 -1.16 -5.94 -5.94
CA LEU A 55 -2.50 -6.05 -5.40
C LEU A 55 -2.52 -5.34 -4.06
N GLY A 56 -3.34 -4.30 -3.93
CA GLY A 56 -3.53 -3.56 -2.69
C GLY A 56 -5.00 -3.42 -2.35
N VAL A 57 -5.31 -3.46 -1.05
CA VAL A 57 -6.65 -3.28 -0.47
C VAL A 57 -6.59 -2.20 0.60
N PRO A 58 -7.68 -1.44 0.83
CA PRO A 58 -7.68 -0.37 1.80
C PRO A 58 -7.58 -0.90 3.24
N LEU A 59 -6.82 -0.20 4.08
CA LEU A 59 -6.92 -0.29 5.52
C LEU A 59 -7.84 0.84 5.99
N THR A 60 -8.96 0.48 6.60
CA THR A 60 -9.99 1.43 7.04
C THR A 60 -9.94 1.66 8.54
N ASP A 61 -10.20 2.89 8.96
CA ASP A 61 -10.46 3.23 10.36
C ASP A 61 -11.89 2.84 10.80
N HIS A 62 -12.24 3.11 12.05
CA HIS A 62 -13.55 2.75 12.61
C HIS A 62 -14.71 3.62 12.08
N TRP A 63 -14.43 4.68 11.35
CA TRP A 63 -15.43 5.48 10.63
C TRP A 63 -15.57 5.04 9.16
N GLY A 64 -14.79 4.03 8.74
CA GLY A 64 -14.80 3.51 7.38
C GLY A 64 -13.93 4.31 6.41
N HIS A 65 -13.11 5.25 6.88
CA HIS A 65 -12.19 5.97 5.98
C HIS A 65 -10.98 5.10 5.67
N ALA A 66 -10.62 5.00 4.38
CA ALA A 66 -9.35 4.42 4.00
C ALA A 66 -8.22 5.36 4.44
N VAL A 67 -7.38 4.90 5.34
CA VAL A 67 -6.25 5.66 5.91
C VAL A 67 -4.89 5.08 5.51
N GLY A 68 -4.89 3.88 4.91
CA GLY A 68 -3.71 3.21 4.39
C GLY A 68 -4.07 2.09 3.41
N ALA A 69 -3.07 1.30 3.05
CA ALA A 69 -3.24 0.14 2.18
C ALA A 69 -2.41 -1.04 2.69
N LEU A 70 -2.98 -2.23 2.64
CA LEU A 70 -2.26 -3.50 2.74
C LEU A 70 -2.06 -4.04 1.33
N PHE A 71 -0.84 -4.41 0.97
CA PHE A 71 -0.53 -4.78 -0.40
C PHE A 71 0.58 -5.81 -0.52
N VAL A 72 0.58 -6.49 -1.67
CA VAL A 72 1.64 -7.38 -2.14
C VAL A 72 2.04 -6.98 -3.55
N TYR A 73 3.31 -7.19 -3.90
CA TYR A 73 3.83 -6.90 -5.23
C TYR A 73 4.94 -7.88 -5.62
N ASP A 74 5.22 -7.95 -6.92
CA ASP A 74 6.27 -8.81 -7.47
C ASP A 74 6.97 -8.12 -8.66
N PRO A 75 8.29 -8.35 -8.89
CA PRO A 75 8.98 -7.87 -10.09
C PRO A 75 8.50 -8.55 -11.39
N GLY A 76 7.76 -9.66 -11.31
CA GLY A 76 7.11 -10.33 -12.45
C GLY A 76 5.62 -9.99 -12.60
N PRO A 77 5.03 -10.21 -13.80
CA PRO A 77 3.59 -10.12 -13.98
C PRO A 77 2.87 -11.25 -13.25
N ARG A 78 1.66 -10.98 -12.74
CA ARG A 78 0.86 -11.97 -11.99
C ARG A 78 -0.62 -11.84 -12.28
N MET A 79 -1.30 -12.96 -12.41
CA MET A 79 -2.76 -13.00 -12.48
C MET A 79 -3.37 -13.03 -11.08
N TRP A 80 -4.09 -11.98 -10.71
CA TRP A 80 -4.81 -11.89 -9.45
C TRP A 80 -6.27 -12.30 -9.63
N GLY A 81 -6.63 -13.49 -9.17
CA GLY A 81 -8.04 -13.89 -9.04
C GLY A 81 -8.74 -13.30 -7.81
N SER A 82 -10.07 -13.42 -7.78
CA SER A 82 -10.94 -12.95 -6.68
C SER A 82 -10.52 -13.51 -5.31
N GLY A 83 -10.07 -14.77 -5.24
CA GLY A 83 -9.58 -15.36 -4.00
C GLY A 83 -8.37 -14.64 -3.39
N HIS A 84 -7.48 -14.06 -4.20
CA HIS A 84 -6.37 -13.26 -3.67
C HIS A 84 -6.86 -11.94 -3.08
N VAL A 85 -7.83 -11.30 -3.73
CA VAL A 85 -8.45 -10.06 -3.22
C VAL A 85 -9.15 -10.33 -1.90
N GLN A 86 -9.90 -11.43 -1.82
CA GLN A 86 -10.58 -11.83 -0.59
C GLN A 86 -9.59 -12.07 0.56
N ILE A 87 -8.58 -12.93 0.35
CA ILE A 87 -7.59 -13.25 1.39
C ILE A 87 -6.87 -11.99 1.89
N LEU A 88 -6.48 -11.10 0.98
CA LEU A 88 -5.81 -9.86 1.37
C LEU A 88 -6.76 -8.90 2.07
N GLY A 89 -8.03 -8.85 1.66
CA GLY A 89 -9.09 -8.09 2.31
C GLY A 89 -9.36 -8.57 3.73
N ASP A 90 -9.50 -9.88 3.94
CA ASP A 90 -9.68 -10.49 5.27
C ASP A 90 -8.49 -10.16 6.19
N LEU A 91 -7.26 -10.21 5.66
CA LEU A 91 -6.07 -9.83 6.42
C LEU A 91 -6.04 -8.33 6.73
N ALA A 92 -6.50 -7.49 5.81
CA ALA A 92 -6.60 -6.05 6.02
C ALA A 92 -7.62 -5.71 7.11
N GLU A 93 -8.75 -6.42 7.18
CA GLU A 93 -9.74 -6.25 8.24
C GLU A 93 -9.16 -6.60 9.62
N VAL A 94 -8.44 -7.72 9.74
CA VAL A 94 -7.74 -8.10 10.97
C VAL A 94 -6.70 -7.06 11.35
N ALA A 95 -5.90 -6.58 10.38
CA ALA A 95 -4.90 -5.56 10.61
C ALA A 95 -5.53 -4.23 11.06
N SER A 96 -6.56 -3.76 10.37
CA SER A 96 -7.31 -2.54 10.71
C SER A 96 -7.85 -2.61 12.13
N THR A 97 -8.46 -3.74 12.51
CA THR A 97 -8.99 -3.94 13.87
C THR A 97 -7.91 -3.73 14.93
N ARG A 98 -6.68 -4.21 14.69
CA ARG A 98 -5.56 -4.10 15.63
C ARG A 98 -4.85 -2.75 15.60
N ILE A 99 -4.73 -2.15 14.42
CA ILE A 99 -4.04 -0.87 14.23
C ILE A 99 -4.89 0.26 14.81
N PHE A 100 -6.19 0.22 14.57
CA PHE A 100 -7.15 1.24 15.00
C PHE A 100 -7.92 0.81 16.25
N GLU A 101 -7.44 -0.23 16.96
CA GLU A 101 -7.91 -0.58 18.29
C GLU A 101 -7.63 0.62 19.19
N SER A 102 -8.64 1.47 19.40
CA SER A 102 -8.56 2.50 20.41
C SER A 102 -8.55 1.76 21.74
N THR A 103 -7.44 1.81 22.48
CA THR A 103 -7.51 1.69 23.95
C THR A 103 -8.35 2.89 24.40
N TYR A 104 -9.66 2.72 24.37
CA TYR A 104 -10.57 3.61 25.04
C TYR A 104 -10.36 3.35 26.53
N GLU A 105 -9.59 4.21 27.19
CA GLU A 105 -9.70 4.39 28.64
C GLU A 105 -10.83 5.42 28.88
N PRO A 106 -12.06 4.99 29.21
CA PRO A 106 -13.02 5.92 29.79
C PRO A 106 -12.51 6.32 31.17
N HIS A 107 -12.13 7.58 31.31
CA HIS A 107 -11.92 8.25 32.60
C HIS A 107 -10.76 7.71 33.46
N ARG A 108 -9.57 8.28 33.27
CA ARG A 108 -8.65 8.49 34.39
C ARG A 108 -8.37 9.98 34.57
#